data_AF-A0A0C3RUH8-F1
#
_entry.id   AF-A0A0C3RUH8-F1
#
_cell.length_a   1.000
_cell.length_b   1.000
_cell.length_c   1.000
_cell.angle_alpha   90.00
_cell.angle_beta   90.00
_cell.angle_gamma   90.00
#
_symmetry.space_group_name_H-M   'P 1'
#
loop_
_entity.id
_entity.type
_entity.pdbx_description
1 polymer ?
#
loop_
_entity_poly.entity_id
_entity_poly.type
_entity_poly.pdbx_seq_one_letter_code
_entity_poly.pdbx_strand_id
1 'polypeptide(L)'
;MAQPISPRPLPSIILLSLVPVGAWLLIRPLLDPLPPVPAFLASVGFSIFAFLFTIYLVPALGPAFIKARLSGRDLLKTYDTPIPESLGLVCASVYILLLILFIPFAFSDVFVNDYENRSQHGLVITEFPHQKLAVFLSSLLSLLIATILGFLDDVFDIRWRHKLPVPIIATIPLLIVYYAERGNTNVVVPLPLRPLFGTLINLGPLYYLYMSLLSTFCTNSINILAGINGAETSQALVIAVSLIVNDLLYLPWPFGFRIPLHLLGGHAEFNVGGPWSAGMAYGSRELVERHLLSLYFMLPLVGVCAGFLYHNWYPARAFPGDTFCYVTGMAFAVVGIQAHFSKTLLLFFLPQIFNFILSCPQLFGLVPCPRHRVPRFDKETGLLYPSKARFEKKLASPLANLILRVFSALHLVQLSTDQETGQLETTNLTILNVFLVTLGPMKEDTLVKTLISTQVAGSVFAFAIRYGLAWLLYDGNRR
;
A
#
# COMPACT_ATOMS: atom_id res chain seq x y z
N MET A 1 36.23 5.82 -14.01
CA MET A 1 34.79 6.13 -13.94
C MET A 1 34.03 4.82 -13.99
N ALA A 2 33.18 4.53 -13.00
CA ALA A 2 32.28 3.38 -13.08
C ALA A 2 31.30 3.61 -14.24
N GLN A 3 31.09 2.60 -15.09
CA GLN A 3 30.16 2.71 -16.21
C GLN A 3 28.72 2.93 -15.70
N PRO A 4 27.91 3.76 -16.38
CA PRO A 4 26.50 3.93 -16.03
C PRO A 4 25.78 2.59 -16.07
N ILE A 5 24.93 2.34 -15.08
CA ILE A 5 24.13 1.11 -15.02
C ILE A 5 23.17 1.11 -16.20
N SER A 6 23.34 0.17 -17.12
CA SER A 6 22.43 0.03 -18.26
C SER A 6 21.01 -0.32 -17.77
N PRO A 7 19.98 0.09 -18.54
CA PRO A 7 18.61 -0.42 -18.34
C PRO A 7 18.61 -1.94 -18.26
N ARG A 8 17.66 -2.51 -17.49
CA ARG A 8 17.54 -3.96 -17.45
C ARG A 8 17.12 -4.51 -18.81
N PRO A 9 17.61 -5.69 -19.21
CA PRO A 9 17.12 -6.33 -20.42
C PRO A 9 15.62 -6.56 -20.30
N LEU A 10 14.89 -6.33 -21.38
CA LEU A 10 13.46 -6.57 -21.44
C LEU A 10 13.24 -7.96 -22.07
N PRO A 11 12.75 -8.95 -21.31
CA PRO A 11 12.61 -10.31 -21.82
C PRO A 11 11.47 -10.38 -22.84
N SER A 12 11.80 -10.57 -24.12
CA SER A 12 10.82 -10.72 -25.21
C SER A 12 9.86 -11.90 -24.98
N ILE A 13 10.31 -12.94 -24.29
CA ILE A 13 9.50 -14.11 -23.92
C ILE A 13 8.31 -13.68 -23.06
N ILE A 14 8.53 -12.80 -22.07
CA ILE A 14 7.46 -12.33 -21.17
C ILE A 14 6.39 -11.59 -21.97
N LEU A 15 6.78 -10.70 -22.89
CA LEU A 15 5.84 -9.99 -23.75
C LEU A 15 5.05 -10.96 -24.64
N LEU A 16 5.74 -11.86 -25.33
CA LEU A 16 5.13 -12.82 -26.25
C LEU A 16 4.19 -13.79 -25.52
N SER A 17 4.48 -14.15 -24.26
CA SER A 17 3.62 -15.02 -23.46
C SER A 17 2.44 -14.28 -22.83
N LEU A 18 2.66 -13.07 -22.31
CA LEU A 18 1.66 -12.39 -21.49
C LEU A 18 0.67 -11.57 -22.30
N VAL A 19 1.05 -11.05 -23.47
CA VAL A 19 0.13 -10.27 -24.33
C VAL A 19 -1.07 -11.12 -24.78
N PRO A 20 -0.90 -12.34 -25.33
CA PRO A 20 -2.04 -13.18 -25.72
C PRO A 20 -2.93 -13.54 -24.53
N VAL A 21 -2.32 -13.84 -23.37
CA VAL A 21 -3.06 -14.18 -22.14
C VAL A 21 -3.86 -12.97 -21.65
N GLY A 22 -3.24 -11.80 -21.53
CA GLY A 22 -3.91 -10.56 -21.14
C GLY A 22 -5.04 -10.20 -22.11
N ALA A 23 -4.80 -10.28 -23.42
CA ALA A 23 -5.81 -10.02 -24.43
C ALA A 23 -6.99 -11.00 -24.33
N TRP A 24 -6.73 -12.30 -24.15
CA TRP A 24 -7.77 -13.30 -23.95
C TRP A 24 -8.62 -12.99 -22.70
N LEU A 25 -8.00 -12.60 -21.58
CA LEU A 25 -8.72 -12.25 -20.35
C LEU A 25 -9.59 -10.99 -20.49
N LEU A 26 -9.25 -10.07 -21.40
CA LEU A 26 -10.08 -8.91 -21.73
C LEU A 26 -11.18 -9.22 -22.74
N ILE A 27 -10.92 -10.11 -23.70
CA ILE A 27 -11.90 -10.48 -24.74
C ILE A 27 -12.92 -11.48 -24.19
N ARG A 28 -12.51 -12.44 -23.35
CA ARG A 28 -13.38 -13.51 -22.84
C ARG A 28 -14.66 -13.00 -22.15
N PRO A 29 -14.64 -11.92 -21.35
CA PRO A 29 -15.85 -11.31 -20.78
C PRO A 29 -16.83 -10.71 -21.79
N LEU A 30 -16.41 -10.53 -23.05
CA LEU A 30 -17.22 -9.97 -24.13
C LEU A 30 -17.83 -11.06 -25.05
N LEU A 31 -17.58 -12.34 -24.74
CA LEU A 31 -18.02 -13.49 -25.55
C LEU A 31 -19.04 -14.33 -24.79
N ASP A 32 -20.08 -14.77 -25.50
CA ASP A 32 -21.07 -15.71 -24.99
C ASP A 32 -20.55 -17.16 -24.97
N PRO A 33 -20.88 -17.96 -23.93
CA PRO A 33 -21.61 -17.58 -22.73
C PRO A 33 -20.73 -16.77 -21.76
N LEU A 34 -21.32 -15.77 -21.09
CA LEU A 34 -20.59 -14.92 -20.14
C LEU A 34 -19.99 -15.74 -18.98
N PRO A 35 -18.76 -15.43 -18.54
CA PRO A 35 -18.17 -16.07 -17.37
C PRO A 35 -18.89 -15.62 -16.08
N PRO A 36 -18.79 -16.37 -14.96
CA PRO A 36 -19.50 -16.03 -13.72
C PRO A 36 -19.15 -14.68 -13.11
N VAL A 37 -17.91 -14.20 -13.28
CA VAL A 37 -17.43 -12.91 -12.75
C VAL A 37 -16.63 -12.18 -13.84
N PRO A 38 -17.29 -11.59 -14.86
CA PRO A 38 -16.65 -11.05 -16.06
C PRO A 38 -15.69 -9.89 -15.75
N ALA A 39 -16.11 -8.97 -14.89
CA ALA A 39 -15.30 -7.84 -14.45
C ALA A 39 -14.02 -8.28 -13.72
N PHE A 40 -14.08 -9.34 -12.90
CA PHE A 40 -12.88 -9.88 -12.23
C PHE A 40 -11.87 -10.42 -13.25
N LEU A 41 -12.34 -11.17 -14.25
CA LEU A 41 -11.47 -11.71 -15.31
C LEU A 41 -10.81 -10.59 -16.12
N ALA A 42 -11.59 -9.57 -16.50
CA ALA A 42 -11.07 -8.39 -17.17
C ALA A 42 -10.02 -7.67 -16.31
N SER A 43 -10.26 -7.51 -15.00
CA SER A 43 -9.30 -6.89 -14.07
C SER A 43 -7.98 -7.67 -14.01
N VAL A 44 -8.00 -9.00 -14.05
CA VAL A 44 -6.78 -9.82 -14.18
C VAL A 44 -6.08 -9.51 -15.52
N GLY A 45 -6.81 -9.43 -16.63
CA GLY A 45 -6.24 -9.00 -17.93
C GLY A 45 -5.58 -7.62 -17.85
N PHE A 46 -6.26 -6.64 -17.27
CA PHE A 46 -5.71 -5.30 -17.03
C PHE A 46 -4.48 -5.31 -16.14
N SER A 47 -4.39 -6.20 -15.13
CA SER A 47 -3.19 -6.32 -14.29
C SER A 47 -1.97 -6.82 -15.06
N ILE A 48 -2.16 -7.70 -16.04
CA ILE A 48 -1.10 -8.16 -16.94
C ILE A 48 -0.61 -7.00 -17.81
N PHE A 49 -1.53 -6.23 -18.39
CA PHE A 49 -1.17 -5.03 -19.15
C PHE A 49 -0.54 -3.94 -18.28
N ALA A 50 -0.95 -3.80 -17.03
CA ALA A 50 -0.31 -2.88 -16.08
C ALA A 50 1.16 -3.24 -15.89
N PHE A 51 1.45 -4.53 -15.64
CA PHE A 51 2.82 -5.04 -15.55
C PHE A 51 3.64 -4.80 -16.83
N LEU A 52 3.07 -5.14 -18.00
CA LEU A 52 3.73 -4.94 -19.29
C LEU A 52 3.97 -3.46 -19.61
N PHE A 53 2.98 -2.60 -19.45
CA PHE A 53 3.17 -1.17 -19.70
C PHE A 53 4.21 -0.57 -18.77
N THR A 54 4.20 -0.92 -17.48
CA THR A 54 5.21 -0.42 -16.55
C THR A 54 6.62 -0.93 -16.90
N ILE A 55 6.80 -2.22 -17.22
CA ILE A 55 8.15 -2.75 -17.51
C ILE A 55 8.75 -2.13 -18.77
N TYR A 56 7.93 -1.77 -19.77
CA TYR A 56 8.41 -1.18 -21.03
C TYR A 56 8.50 0.36 -21.00
N LEU A 57 7.55 1.06 -20.36
CA LEU A 57 7.52 2.53 -20.35
C LEU A 57 8.53 3.16 -19.41
N VAL A 58 8.83 2.54 -18.27
CA VAL A 58 9.79 3.04 -17.28
C VAL A 58 11.18 3.31 -17.89
N PRO A 59 11.84 2.34 -18.57
CA PRO A 59 13.14 2.61 -19.20
C PRO A 59 13.03 3.50 -20.43
N ALA A 60 11.90 3.48 -21.16
CA ALA A 60 11.70 4.33 -22.33
C ALA A 60 11.56 5.81 -21.98
N LEU A 61 10.91 6.12 -20.85
CA LEU A 61 10.67 7.50 -20.39
C LEU A 61 11.76 8.01 -19.44
N GLY A 62 12.54 7.13 -18.79
CA GLY A 62 13.63 7.50 -17.90
C GLY A 62 14.56 8.61 -18.43
N PRO A 63 15.06 8.54 -19.69
CA PRO A 63 15.90 9.60 -20.26
C PRO A 63 15.23 10.98 -20.33
N ALA A 64 13.91 11.03 -20.54
CA ALA A 64 13.16 12.29 -20.57
C ALA A 64 13.10 12.94 -19.17
N PHE A 65 12.97 12.12 -18.10
CA PHE A 65 12.99 12.61 -16.73
C PHE A 65 14.37 13.16 -16.35
N ILE A 66 15.45 12.48 -16.75
CA ILE A 66 16.82 13.01 -16.58
C ILE A 66 16.98 14.35 -17.30
N LYS A 67 16.49 14.46 -18.55
CA LYS A 67 16.52 15.72 -19.33
C LYS A 67 15.74 16.83 -18.64
N ALA A 68 14.64 16.50 -17.96
CA ALA A 68 13.83 17.42 -17.17
C ALA A 68 14.43 17.74 -15.78
N ARG A 69 15.63 17.24 -15.46
CA ARG A 69 16.29 17.35 -14.14
C ARG A 69 15.55 16.65 -13.00
N LEU A 70 14.70 15.68 -13.32
CA LEU A 70 14.08 14.77 -12.35
C LEU A 70 14.96 13.53 -12.23
N SER A 71 16.06 13.68 -11.50
CA SER A 71 17.02 12.59 -11.29
C SER A 71 17.71 12.72 -9.94
N GLY A 72 17.96 11.58 -9.30
CA GLY A 72 18.62 11.48 -8.01
C GLY A 72 19.93 10.70 -8.09
N ARG A 73 20.80 10.95 -7.12
CA ARG A 73 21.99 10.12 -6.86
C ARG A 73 21.62 9.00 -5.91
N ASP A 74 22.10 7.79 -6.17
CA ASP A 74 22.04 6.70 -5.19
C ASP A 74 23.02 7.00 -4.04
N LEU A 75 22.49 7.38 -2.88
CA LEU A 75 23.26 7.78 -1.70
C LEU A 75 24.05 6.60 -1.10
N LEU A 76 23.69 5.36 -1.41
CA LEU A 76 24.24 4.14 -0.82
C LEU A 76 25.18 3.42 -1.80
N LYS A 77 25.72 4.14 -2.78
CA LYS A 77 26.60 3.62 -3.83
C LYS A 77 27.79 4.54 -4.09
N THR A 78 28.84 3.97 -4.67
CA THR A 78 30.07 4.69 -5.01
C THR A 78 30.00 5.41 -6.36
N TYR A 79 29.13 4.96 -7.28
CA TYR A 79 28.91 5.63 -8.54
C TYR A 79 28.08 6.91 -8.34
N ASP A 80 28.25 7.85 -9.26
CA ASP A 80 27.58 9.17 -9.25
C ASP A 80 26.70 9.36 -10.49
N THR A 81 26.32 8.24 -11.13
CA THR A 81 25.49 8.26 -12.33
C THR A 81 24.06 8.64 -11.94
N PRO A 82 23.46 9.68 -12.57
CA PRO A 82 22.11 10.11 -12.23
C PRO A 82 21.10 9.03 -12.61
N ILE A 83 20.22 8.70 -11.67
CA ILE A 83 19.12 7.75 -11.84
C ILE A 83 17.83 8.56 -12.00
N PRO A 84 16.96 8.24 -12.99
CA PRO A 84 15.71 8.96 -13.17
C PRO A 84 14.83 8.80 -11.93
N GLU A 85 14.30 9.93 -11.46
CA GLU A 85 13.47 10.06 -10.25
C GLU A 85 12.02 10.37 -10.63
N SER A 86 11.10 10.23 -9.67
CA SER A 86 9.66 10.47 -9.87
C SER A 86 9.02 9.58 -10.94
N LEU A 87 9.60 8.42 -11.25
CA LEU A 87 9.01 7.46 -12.18
C LEU A 87 7.76 6.76 -11.62
N GLY A 88 7.44 7.02 -10.35
CA GLY A 88 6.11 6.84 -9.78
C GLY A 88 5.01 7.53 -10.57
N LEU A 89 5.30 8.64 -11.28
CA LEU A 89 4.33 9.29 -12.17
C LEU A 89 3.93 8.41 -13.36
N VAL A 90 4.89 7.69 -13.96
CA VAL A 90 4.63 6.74 -15.04
C VAL A 90 3.78 5.58 -14.52
N CYS A 91 4.13 5.07 -13.34
CA CYS A 91 3.39 4.02 -12.65
C CYS A 91 1.94 4.42 -12.38
N ALA A 92 1.75 5.61 -11.80
CA ALA A 92 0.43 6.17 -11.49
C ALA A 92 -0.41 6.40 -12.76
N SER A 93 0.21 6.89 -13.83
CA SER A 93 -0.46 7.12 -15.12
C SER A 93 -0.95 5.80 -15.72
N VAL A 94 -0.10 4.77 -15.76
CA VAL A 94 -0.51 3.42 -16.22
C VAL A 94 -1.66 2.89 -15.36
N TYR A 95 -1.51 2.95 -14.04
CA TYR A 95 -2.51 2.45 -13.11
C TYR A 95 -3.88 3.12 -13.30
N ILE A 96 -3.92 4.45 -13.30
CA ILE A 96 -5.16 5.22 -13.38
C ILE A 96 -5.80 5.10 -14.77
N LEU A 97 -5.02 5.14 -15.84
CA LEU A 97 -5.56 4.97 -17.20
C LEU A 97 -6.20 3.60 -17.37
N LEU A 98 -5.58 2.53 -16.85
CA LEU A 98 -6.16 1.20 -16.93
C LEU A 98 -7.44 1.07 -16.09
N LEU A 99 -7.52 1.73 -14.93
CA LEU A 99 -8.76 1.78 -14.15
C LEU A 99 -9.87 2.56 -14.87
N ILE A 100 -9.55 3.62 -15.61
CA ILE A 100 -10.51 4.34 -16.45
C ILE A 100 -11.01 3.44 -17.58
N LEU A 101 -10.11 2.74 -18.27
CA LEU A 101 -10.44 1.78 -19.33
C LEU A 101 -11.22 0.56 -18.80
N PHE A 102 -11.09 0.25 -17.51
CA PHE A 102 -11.82 -0.83 -16.86
C PHE A 102 -13.28 -0.48 -16.52
N ILE A 103 -13.66 0.81 -16.48
CA ILE A 103 -15.03 1.23 -16.11
C ILE A 103 -16.12 0.47 -16.89
N PRO A 104 -16.08 0.35 -18.23
CA PRO A 104 -17.12 -0.37 -18.97
C PRO A 104 -17.24 -1.84 -18.56
N PHE A 105 -16.14 -2.49 -18.18
CA PHE A 105 -16.12 -3.87 -17.70
C PHE A 105 -16.68 -3.98 -16.28
N ALA A 106 -16.37 -3.03 -15.39
CA ALA A 106 -16.90 -3.00 -14.03
C ALA A 106 -18.44 -2.91 -13.98
N PHE A 107 -19.04 -2.33 -15.01
CA PHE A 107 -20.49 -2.13 -15.14
C PHE A 107 -21.11 -2.95 -16.29
N SER A 108 -20.40 -3.98 -16.80
CA SER A 108 -20.83 -4.79 -17.95
C SER A 108 -22.21 -5.43 -17.76
N ASP A 109 -22.49 -5.91 -16.54
CA ASP A 109 -23.74 -6.60 -16.22
C ASP A 109 -24.96 -5.72 -16.46
N VAL A 110 -24.82 -4.40 -16.33
CA VAL A 110 -25.92 -3.45 -16.58
C VAL A 110 -26.22 -3.36 -18.07
N PHE A 111 -25.18 -3.31 -18.90
CA PHE A 111 -25.33 -3.20 -20.35
C PHE A 111 -25.86 -4.49 -20.98
N VAL A 112 -25.46 -5.66 -20.46
CA VAL A 112 -25.94 -6.96 -20.92
C VAL A 112 -27.41 -7.18 -20.51
N ASN A 113 -27.74 -6.95 -19.24
CA ASN A 113 -29.11 -7.18 -18.74
C ASN A 113 -30.13 -6.20 -19.36
N ASP A 114 -29.74 -4.95 -19.67
CA ASP A 114 -30.62 -4.02 -20.39
C ASP A 114 -30.92 -4.50 -21.82
N TYR A 115 -29.97 -5.16 -22.49
CA TYR A 115 -30.20 -5.77 -23.81
C TYR A 115 -31.16 -6.98 -23.73
N GLU A 116 -30.96 -7.89 -22.78
CA GLU A 116 -31.83 -9.06 -22.59
C GLU A 116 -33.25 -8.67 -22.12
N ASN A 117 -33.37 -7.74 -21.16
CA ASN A 117 -34.68 -7.31 -20.65
C ASN A 117 -35.50 -6.52 -21.67
N ARG A 118 -34.87 -5.74 -22.55
CA ARG A 118 -35.56 -5.12 -23.71
C ARG A 118 -36.18 -6.15 -24.65
N SER A 119 -35.61 -7.37 -24.70
CA SER A 119 -36.11 -8.46 -25.53
C SER A 119 -37.24 -9.28 -24.87
N GLN A 120 -37.40 -9.21 -23.54
CA GLN A 120 -38.32 -10.07 -22.78
C GLN A 120 -39.29 -9.30 -21.84
N HIS A 121 -40.08 -8.36 -22.39
CA HIS A 121 -41.17 -7.60 -21.72
C HIS A 121 -40.74 -6.27 -21.08
N GLY A 122 -41.25 -5.16 -21.65
CA GLY A 122 -40.94 -3.77 -21.29
C GLY A 122 -41.50 -3.26 -19.95
N LEU A 123 -41.42 -4.06 -18.88
CA LEU A 123 -41.88 -3.68 -17.53
C LEU A 123 -40.75 -3.67 -16.48
N VAL A 124 -39.55 -4.16 -16.80
CA VAL A 124 -38.40 -4.12 -15.87
C VAL A 124 -37.35 -3.15 -16.41
N ILE A 125 -37.39 -1.91 -15.92
CA ILE A 125 -36.30 -0.93 -16.14
C ILE A 125 -35.21 -1.25 -15.12
N THR A 126 -34.13 -1.91 -15.54
CA THR A 126 -32.92 -2.04 -14.72
C THR A 126 -32.26 -0.67 -14.61
N GLU A 127 -32.39 -0.01 -13.45
CA GLU A 127 -31.74 1.27 -13.18
C GLU A 127 -30.21 1.12 -13.16
N PHE A 128 -29.52 2.09 -13.76
CA PHE A 128 -28.07 2.12 -13.76
C PHE A 128 -27.55 2.35 -12.32
N PRO A 129 -26.53 1.60 -11.85
CA PRO A 129 -26.04 1.69 -10.47
C PRO A 129 -25.16 2.93 -10.25
N HIS A 130 -25.79 4.10 -10.23
CA HIS A 130 -25.12 5.40 -10.09
C HIS A 130 -24.27 5.50 -8.81
N GLN A 131 -24.71 4.87 -7.72
CA GLN A 131 -23.97 4.86 -6.45
C GLN A 131 -22.60 4.18 -6.58
N LYS A 132 -22.56 3.00 -7.22
CA LYS A 132 -21.31 2.26 -7.46
C LYS A 132 -20.39 3.02 -8.41
N LEU A 133 -20.95 3.69 -9.42
CA LEU A 133 -20.17 4.55 -10.31
C LEU A 133 -19.61 5.77 -9.55
N ALA A 134 -20.39 6.42 -8.69
CA ALA A 134 -19.93 7.55 -7.88
C ALA A 134 -18.79 7.15 -6.92
N VAL A 135 -18.89 5.98 -6.29
CA VAL A 135 -17.82 5.40 -5.46
C VAL A 135 -16.56 5.14 -6.29
N PHE A 136 -16.68 4.56 -7.48
CA PHE A 136 -15.53 4.29 -8.36
C PHE A 136 -14.87 5.58 -8.87
N LEU A 137 -15.67 6.55 -9.34
CA LEU A 137 -15.18 7.82 -9.88
C LEU A 137 -14.57 8.72 -8.80
N SER A 138 -15.14 8.77 -7.59
CA SER A 138 -14.54 9.52 -6.48
C SER A 138 -13.20 8.93 -6.06
N SER A 139 -13.10 7.59 -6.06
CA SER A 139 -11.84 6.87 -5.82
C SER A 139 -10.77 7.22 -6.87
N LEU A 140 -11.13 7.24 -8.15
CA LEU A 140 -10.25 7.69 -9.24
C LEU A 140 -9.82 9.16 -9.09
N LEU A 141 -10.76 10.05 -8.75
CA LEU A 141 -10.46 11.46 -8.54
C LEU A 141 -9.50 11.65 -7.37
N SER A 142 -9.69 10.93 -6.27
CA SER A 142 -8.75 10.92 -5.14
C SER A 142 -7.36 10.44 -5.53
N LEU A 143 -7.25 9.40 -6.38
CA LEU A 143 -5.96 8.91 -6.89
C LEU A 143 -5.28 9.92 -7.82
N LEU A 144 -6.04 10.58 -8.70
CA LEU A 144 -5.54 11.64 -9.58
C LEU A 144 -5.00 12.81 -8.77
N ILE A 145 -5.76 13.29 -7.77
CA ILE A 145 -5.31 14.38 -6.89
C ILE A 145 -4.06 13.96 -6.11
N ALA A 146 -4.03 12.75 -5.54
CA ALA A 146 -2.85 12.25 -4.82
C ALA A 146 -1.62 12.15 -5.74
N THR A 147 -1.80 11.71 -6.99
CA THR A 147 -0.72 11.62 -7.99
C THR A 147 -0.17 13.01 -8.33
N ILE A 148 -1.06 13.96 -8.62
CA ILE A 148 -0.66 15.35 -8.91
C ILE A 148 0.11 15.90 -7.71
N LEU A 149 -0.44 15.79 -6.50
CA LEU A 149 0.18 16.35 -5.30
C LEU A 149 1.52 15.68 -4.96
N GLY A 150 1.65 14.37 -5.12
CA GLY A 150 2.93 13.67 -4.95
C GLY A 150 3.96 14.11 -5.99
N PHE A 151 3.54 14.34 -7.23
CA PHE A 151 4.44 14.88 -8.27
C PHE A 151 4.83 16.33 -8.01
N LEU A 152 3.92 17.15 -7.51
CA LEU A 152 4.26 18.50 -7.06
C LEU A 152 5.23 18.48 -5.87
N ASP A 153 5.12 17.52 -4.96
CA ASP A 153 6.07 17.31 -3.85
C ASP A 153 7.47 16.98 -4.38
N ASP A 154 7.56 16.07 -5.35
CA ASP A 154 8.80 15.71 -6.03
C ASP A 154 9.46 16.91 -6.76
N VAL A 155 8.65 17.74 -7.44
CA VAL A 155 9.16 18.88 -8.23
C VAL A 155 9.54 20.07 -7.35
N PHE A 156 8.75 20.35 -6.31
CA PHE A 156 8.92 21.56 -5.49
C PHE A 156 9.65 21.33 -4.16
N ASP A 157 9.94 20.08 -3.77
CA ASP A 157 10.55 19.71 -2.48
C ASP A 157 9.80 20.38 -1.32
N ILE A 158 8.50 20.07 -1.20
CA ILE A 158 7.59 20.78 -0.30
C ILE A 158 8.01 20.55 1.15
N ARG A 159 8.01 21.62 1.96
CA ARG A 159 8.37 21.53 3.39
C ARG A 159 7.42 20.58 4.15
N TRP A 160 7.97 19.80 5.08
CA TRP A 160 7.24 18.80 5.88
C TRP A 160 5.91 19.28 6.50
N ARG A 161 5.84 20.53 6.95
CA ARG A 161 4.62 21.13 7.53
C ARG A 161 3.44 21.19 6.56
N HIS A 162 3.73 21.22 5.26
CA HIS A 162 2.74 21.18 4.20
C HIS A 162 2.53 19.75 3.67
N LYS A 163 3.47 18.82 3.87
CA LYS A 163 3.29 17.40 3.48
C LYS A 163 2.16 16.70 4.25
N LEU A 164 1.92 17.07 5.51
CA LEU A 164 0.83 16.49 6.31
C LEU A 164 -0.59 16.84 5.81
N PRO A 165 -0.94 18.10 5.50
CA PRO A 165 -2.28 18.44 5.00
C PRO A 165 -2.53 18.08 3.53
N VAL A 166 -1.49 17.82 2.73
CA VAL A 166 -1.64 17.56 1.28
C VAL A 166 -2.49 16.31 0.99
N PRO A 167 -2.24 15.13 1.61
CA PRO A 167 -3.11 13.95 1.44
C PRO A 167 -4.57 14.16 1.89
N ILE A 168 -4.83 15.06 2.84
CA ILE A 168 -6.19 15.37 3.31
C ILE A 168 -7.04 15.91 2.15
N ILE A 169 -6.47 16.79 1.32
CA ILE A 169 -7.16 17.36 0.16
C ILE A 169 -7.55 16.26 -0.82
N ALA A 170 -6.64 15.32 -1.06
CA ALA A 170 -6.89 14.21 -1.97
C ALA A 170 -8.02 13.26 -1.48
N THR A 171 -8.32 13.22 -0.17
CA THR A 171 -9.44 12.41 0.35
C THR A 171 -10.82 13.05 0.21
N ILE A 172 -10.92 14.36 -0.06
CA ILE A 172 -12.20 15.08 -0.08
C ILE A 172 -13.26 14.43 -0.97
N PRO A 173 -12.97 14.04 -2.23
CA PRO A 173 -13.96 13.39 -3.10
C PRO A 173 -14.58 12.13 -2.46
N LEU A 174 -13.73 11.30 -1.88
CA LEU A 174 -14.12 10.06 -1.23
C LEU A 174 -14.98 10.32 0.03
N LEU A 175 -14.63 11.33 0.83
CA LEU A 175 -15.41 11.71 2.01
C LEU A 175 -16.81 12.23 1.64
N ILE A 176 -16.92 13.04 0.58
CA ILE A 176 -18.20 13.59 0.13
C ILE A 176 -19.10 12.48 -0.43
N VAL A 177 -18.56 11.55 -1.21
CA VAL A 177 -19.35 10.40 -1.70
C VAL A 177 -19.76 9.49 -0.53
N TYR A 178 -18.86 9.22 0.42
CA TYR A 178 -19.22 8.47 1.63
C TYR A 178 -20.38 9.12 2.40
N TYR A 179 -20.39 10.44 2.50
CA TYR A 179 -21.49 11.19 3.11
C TYR A 179 -22.78 11.13 2.29
N ALA A 180 -22.70 11.36 0.98
CA ALA A 180 -23.85 11.34 0.07
C ALA A 180 -24.56 9.98 0.05
N GLU A 181 -23.78 8.89 0.12
CA GLU A 181 -24.27 7.52 0.19
C GLU A 181 -24.73 7.10 1.60
N ARG A 182 -24.81 8.04 2.55
CA ARG A 182 -25.20 7.79 3.95
C ARG A 182 -24.34 6.72 4.63
N GLY A 183 -23.03 6.77 4.38
CA GLY A 183 -22.06 5.81 4.92
C GLY A 183 -22.10 5.71 6.45
N ASN A 184 -21.96 4.49 6.95
CA ASN A 184 -22.09 4.20 8.39
C ASN A 184 -20.94 4.80 9.21
N THR A 185 -21.24 5.60 10.23
CA THR A 185 -20.26 6.18 11.16
C THR A 185 -20.19 5.46 12.51
N ASN A 186 -20.93 4.36 12.66
CA ASN A 186 -20.88 3.52 13.84
C ASN A 186 -19.69 2.56 13.79
N VAL A 187 -18.91 2.53 14.86
CA VAL A 187 -17.76 1.64 15.00
C VAL A 187 -18.06 0.59 16.07
N VAL A 188 -17.79 -0.67 15.74
CA VAL A 188 -17.84 -1.77 16.71
C VAL A 188 -16.68 -1.63 17.71
N VAL A 189 -17.03 -1.55 18.98
CA VAL A 189 -16.10 -1.39 20.11
C VAL A 189 -15.53 -2.77 20.51
N PRO A 190 -14.19 -2.90 20.66
CA PRO A 190 -13.56 -4.13 21.16
C PRO A 190 -14.05 -4.51 22.56
N LEU A 191 -14.15 -5.81 22.85
CA LEU A 191 -14.62 -6.39 24.11
C LEU A 191 -14.08 -5.69 25.37
N PRO A 192 -12.76 -5.43 25.51
CA PRO A 192 -12.22 -4.79 26.71
C PRO A 192 -12.72 -3.35 26.95
N LEU A 193 -13.15 -2.66 25.89
CA LEU A 193 -13.57 -1.26 25.95
C LEU A 193 -15.09 -1.09 26.04
N ARG A 194 -15.86 -2.17 25.88
CA ARG A 194 -17.33 -2.13 25.93
C ARG A 194 -17.92 -1.65 27.27
N PRO A 195 -17.32 -1.93 28.45
CA PRO A 195 -17.83 -1.38 29.70
C PRO A 195 -17.86 0.16 29.74
N LEU A 196 -16.97 0.81 28.98
CA LEU A 196 -16.86 2.28 28.93
C LEU A 196 -17.69 2.89 27.80
N PHE A 197 -17.74 2.25 26.64
CA PHE A 197 -18.27 2.85 25.40
C PHE A 197 -19.47 2.11 24.79
N GLY A 198 -19.95 1.03 25.42
CA GLY A 198 -20.98 0.17 24.87
C GLY A 198 -20.48 -0.70 23.72
N THR A 199 -21.41 -1.33 22.98
CA THR A 199 -21.07 -2.24 21.87
C THR A 199 -20.79 -1.52 20.55
N LEU A 200 -21.48 -0.40 20.33
CA LEU A 200 -21.41 0.44 19.14
C LEU A 200 -21.26 1.89 19.60
N ILE A 201 -20.30 2.59 19.01
CA ILE A 201 -20.11 4.02 19.22
C ILE A 201 -20.31 4.75 17.90
N ASN A 202 -21.19 5.75 17.88
CA ASN A 202 -21.32 6.64 16.73
C ASN A 202 -20.27 7.75 16.82
N LEU A 203 -19.31 7.75 15.91
CA LEU A 203 -18.24 8.74 15.89
C LEU A 203 -18.62 10.02 15.10
N GLY A 204 -19.67 9.96 14.27
CA GLY A 204 -20.13 11.09 13.46
C GLY A 204 -18.96 11.76 12.69
N PRO A 205 -18.74 13.08 12.84
CA PRO A 205 -17.64 13.80 12.19
C PRO A 205 -16.23 13.23 12.48
N LEU A 206 -16.00 12.62 13.65
CA LEU A 206 -14.71 12.03 13.98
C LEU A 206 -14.38 10.82 13.10
N TYR A 207 -15.39 10.14 12.54
CA TYR A 207 -15.18 9.08 11.58
C TYR A 207 -14.61 9.61 10.24
N TYR A 208 -15.07 10.79 9.81
CA TYR A 208 -14.53 11.45 8.61
C TYR A 208 -13.10 11.93 8.83
N LEU A 209 -12.80 12.46 10.01
CA LEU A 209 -11.43 12.78 10.40
C LEU A 209 -10.54 11.53 10.38
N TYR A 210 -11.03 10.41 10.92
CA TYR A 210 -10.32 9.13 10.87
C TYR A 210 -10.03 8.68 9.42
N MET A 211 -11.01 8.73 8.52
CA MET A 211 -10.81 8.35 7.10
C MET A 211 -9.76 9.25 6.42
N SER A 212 -9.80 10.56 6.70
CA SER A 212 -8.81 11.51 6.18
C SER A 212 -7.39 11.24 6.72
N LEU A 213 -7.27 10.98 8.03
CA LEU A 213 -6.01 10.64 8.68
C LEU A 213 -5.49 9.27 8.24
N LEU A 214 -6.36 8.31 7.95
CA LEU A 214 -5.98 7.00 7.42
C LEU A 214 -5.25 7.14 6.09
N SER A 215 -5.76 7.96 5.16
CA SER A 215 -5.07 8.24 3.91
C SER A 215 -3.74 8.93 4.12
N THR A 216 -3.71 9.95 4.99
CA THR A 216 -2.49 10.68 5.32
C THR A 216 -1.44 9.76 5.94
N PHE A 217 -1.86 8.82 6.77
CA PHE A 217 -1.01 7.79 7.33
C PHE A 217 -0.49 6.84 6.25
N CYS A 218 -1.35 6.31 5.38
CA CYS A 218 -0.93 5.34 4.35
C CYS A 218 0.13 5.93 3.40
N THR A 219 -0.04 7.17 2.93
CA THR A 219 0.93 7.82 2.03
C THR A 219 2.25 8.12 2.72
N ASN A 220 2.20 8.74 3.90
CA ASN A 220 3.41 9.16 4.60
C ASN A 220 4.16 7.99 5.22
N SER A 221 3.47 6.95 5.68
CA SER A 221 4.11 5.81 6.35
C SER A 221 4.96 4.96 5.41
N ILE A 222 4.53 4.80 4.15
CA ILE A 222 5.35 4.22 3.07
C ILE A 222 6.53 5.16 2.76
N ASN A 223 6.26 6.47 2.66
CA ASN A 223 7.28 7.45 2.30
C ASN A 223 8.42 7.57 3.35
N ILE A 224 8.12 7.47 4.64
CA ILE A 224 9.16 7.49 5.68
C ILE A 224 9.88 6.14 5.85
N LEU A 225 9.38 5.07 5.26
CA LEU A 225 9.98 3.74 5.25
C LEU A 225 10.64 3.49 3.88
N ALA A 226 11.62 4.33 3.57
CA ALA A 226 12.19 4.48 2.23
C ALA A 226 13.72 4.63 2.26
N GLY A 227 14.33 4.71 1.08
CA GLY A 227 15.73 5.11 0.92
C GLY A 227 16.75 3.97 0.84
N ILE A 228 16.29 2.74 0.61
CA ILE A 228 17.10 1.65 0.08
C ILE A 228 16.42 1.08 -1.18
N ASN A 229 17.20 0.63 -2.13
CA ASN A 229 16.75 0.16 -3.44
C ASN A 229 15.71 -0.97 -3.33
N GLY A 230 14.48 -0.69 -3.75
CA GLY A 230 13.36 -1.65 -3.72
C GLY A 230 12.42 -1.51 -2.53
N ALA A 231 12.70 -0.69 -1.51
CA ALA A 231 11.92 -0.68 -0.27
C ALA A 231 10.47 -0.20 -0.46
N GLU A 232 10.28 0.94 -1.12
CA GLU A 232 8.98 1.60 -1.30
C GLU A 232 8.05 0.73 -2.14
N THR A 233 8.57 0.17 -3.23
CA THR A 233 7.80 -0.65 -4.16
C THR A 233 7.54 -2.05 -3.62
N SER A 234 8.51 -2.68 -2.94
CA SER A 234 8.33 -4.04 -2.42
C SER A 234 7.34 -4.09 -1.26
N GLN A 235 7.37 -3.13 -0.33
CA GLN A 235 6.40 -3.10 0.75
C GLN A 235 4.97 -2.86 0.22
N ALA A 236 4.80 -1.95 -0.75
CA ALA A 236 3.52 -1.71 -1.40
C ALA A 236 3.03 -2.96 -2.14
N LEU A 237 3.91 -3.68 -2.84
CA LEU A 237 3.58 -4.94 -3.50
C LEU A 237 3.07 -5.99 -2.51
N VAL A 238 3.77 -6.20 -1.38
CA VAL A 238 3.36 -7.19 -0.37
C VAL A 238 2.01 -6.81 0.27
N ILE A 239 1.79 -5.53 0.57
CA ILE A 239 0.51 -5.05 1.11
C ILE A 239 -0.62 -5.27 0.10
N ALA A 240 -0.42 -4.90 -1.17
CA ALA A 240 -1.42 -5.08 -2.22
C ALA A 240 -1.76 -6.56 -2.45
N VAL A 241 -0.76 -7.45 -2.47
CA VAL A 241 -0.97 -8.91 -2.53
C VAL A 241 -1.72 -9.42 -1.31
N SER A 242 -1.41 -8.92 -0.11
CA SER A 242 -2.12 -9.32 1.11
C SER A 242 -3.59 -8.90 1.10
N LEU A 243 -3.88 -7.71 0.54
CA LEU A 243 -5.26 -7.25 0.32
C LEU A 243 -5.99 -8.13 -0.71
N ILE A 244 -5.36 -8.48 -1.82
CA ILE A 244 -5.94 -9.42 -2.80
C ILE A 244 -6.24 -10.75 -2.12
N VAL A 245 -5.29 -11.32 -1.37
CA VAL A 245 -5.51 -12.60 -0.66
C VAL A 245 -6.67 -12.47 0.32
N ASN A 246 -6.76 -11.37 1.09
CA ASN A 246 -7.91 -11.09 1.95
C ASN A 246 -9.21 -11.07 1.15
N ASP A 247 -9.26 -10.34 0.04
CA ASP A 247 -10.48 -10.15 -0.75
C ASP A 247 -10.96 -11.45 -1.40
N LEU A 248 -10.03 -12.28 -1.91
CA LEU A 248 -10.36 -13.59 -2.48
C LEU A 248 -11.05 -14.50 -1.46
N LEU A 249 -10.78 -14.38 -0.16
CA LEU A 249 -11.44 -15.20 0.86
C LEU A 249 -12.93 -14.86 1.07
N TYR A 250 -13.37 -13.69 0.61
CA TYR A 250 -14.76 -13.24 0.67
C TYR A 250 -15.54 -13.52 -0.63
N LEU A 251 -14.91 -14.10 -1.65
CA LEU A 251 -15.60 -14.43 -2.90
C LEU A 251 -16.35 -15.77 -2.83
N PRO A 252 -17.46 -15.91 -3.59
CA PRO A 252 -18.26 -17.13 -3.66
C PRO A 252 -17.61 -18.21 -4.55
N TRP A 253 -16.52 -18.82 -4.10
CA TRP A 253 -15.86 -19.89 -4.86
C TRP A 253 -16.73 -21.16 -4.97
N PRO A 254 -16.72 -21.85 -6.13
CA PRO A 254 -17.46 -23.10 -6.32
C PRO A 254 -16.81 -24.30 -5.60
N PHE A 255 -15.52 -24.20 -5.31
CA PHE A 255 -14.80 -25.14 -4.46
C PHE A 255 -14.80 -24.63 -3.02
N GLY A 256 -14.72 -25.54 -2.04
CA GLY A 256 -14.56 -25.16 -0.65
C GLY A 256 -13.48 -25.97 0.06
N PHE A 257 -12.78 -25.33 0.98
CA PHE A 257 -11.82 -25.99 1.85
C PHE A 257 -11.96 -25.48 3.28
N ARG A 258 -11.67 -26.36 4.24
CA ARG A 258 -11.71 -26.03 5.67
C ARG A 258 -10.29 -25.97 6.20
N ILE A 259 -9.91 -24.86 6.82
CA ILE A 259 -8.66 -24.79 7.56
C ILE A 259 -8.96 -25.03 9.04
N PRO A 260 -8.44 -26.12 9.63
CA PRO A 260 -8.59 -26.40 11.05
C PRO A 260 -7.77 -25.42 11.89
N LEU A 261 -8.42 -24.41 12.50
CA LEU A 261 -7.76 -23.42 13.36
C LEU A 261 -7.53 -23.90 14.81
N HIS A 262 -7.84 -25.16 15.13
CA HIS A 262 -7.58 -25.71 16.46
C HIS A 262 -6.08 -25.73 16.80
N LEU A 263 -5.19 -25.76 15.80
CA LEU A 263 -3.74 -25.61 15.98
C LEU A 263 -3.33 -24.19 16.45
N LEU A 264 -4.19 -23.19 16.26
CA LEU A 264 -3.99 -21.80 16.67
C LEU A 264 -4.84 -21.42 17.90
N GLY A 265 -5.40 -22.41 18.61
CA GLY A 265 -6.15 -22.22 19.86
C GLY A 265 -7.59 -21.75 19.71
N GLY A 266 -8.17 -21.80 18.50
CA GLY A 266 -9.58 -21.43 18.24
C GLY A 266 -10.52 -22.63 18.16
N HIS A 267 -11.77 -22.46 18.59
CA HIS A 267 -12.86 -23.45 18.43
C HIS A 267 -13.59 -23.37 17.07
N ALA A 268 -13.17 -22.47 16.17
CA ALA A 268 -13.85 -22.21 14.90
C ALA A 268 -13.15 -22.91 13.72
N GLU A 269 -13.92 -23.52 12.82
CA GLU A 269 -13.42 -23.98 11.52
C GLU A 269 -13.43 -22.82 10.50
N PHE A 270 -12.33 -22.62 9.79
CA PHE A 270 -12.24 -21.60 8.75
C PHE A 270 -12.78 -22.17 7.43
N ASN A 271 -13.96 -21.72 7.02
CA ASN A 271 -14.60 -22.18 5.79
C ASN A 271 -14.40 -21.15 4.67
N VAL A 272 -13.74 -21.56 3.59
CA VAL A 272 -13.65 -20.79 2.34
C VAL A 272 -14.45 -21.52 1.28
N GLY A 273 -15.27 -20.80 0.52
CA GLY A 273 -16.13 -21.33 -0.55
C GLY A 273 -17.18 -22.36 -0.10
N GLY A 274 -17.80 -23.07 -1.06
CA GLY A 274 -18.72 -24.18 -0.81
C GLY A 274 -20.18 -23.97 -1.26
N PRO A 275 -21.06 -24.98 -1.09
CA PRO A 275 -22.37 -25.10 -1.76
C PRO A 275 -23.44 -24.06 -1.35
N TRP A 276 -23.17 -23.22 -0.35
CA TRP A 276 -24.02 -22.07 0.04
C TRP A 276 -23.37 -20.70 -0.28
N SER A 277 -22.29 -20.73 -1.07
CA SER A 277 -21.64 -19.68 -1.87
C SER A 277 -21.66 -18.24 -1.35
N ALA A 278 -20.75 -17.92 -0.42
CA ALA A 278 -20.13 -16.59 -0.32
C ALA A 278 -18.76 -16.57 0.37
N GLY A 279 -18.05 -17.70 0.48
CA GLY A 279 -16.83 -17.78 1.29
C GLY A 279 -17.04 -17.21 2.70
N MET A 280 -16.15 -16.32 3.15
CA MET A 280 -16.28 -15.63 4.44
C MET A 280 -17.34 -14.50 4.45
N ALA A 281 -18.04 -14.25 3.35
CA ALA A 281 -19.12 -13.27 3.32
C ALA A 281 -20.45 -13.83 3.85
N TYR A 282 -20.56 -15.13 4.16
CA TYR A 282 -21.74 -15.76 4.79
C TYR A 282 -23.08 -15.41 4.10
N GLY A 283 -23.10 -15.40 2.77
CA GLY A 283 -24.26 -15.04 1.95
C GLY A 283 -24.45 -13.53 1.70
N SER A 284 -23.61 -12.66 2.28
CA SER A 284 -23.73 -11.20 2.10
C SER A 284 -23.23 -10.74 0.74
N ARG A 285 -24.16 -10.40 -0.15
CA ARG A 285 -23.87 -9.80 -1.46
C ARG A 285 -23.09 -8.49 -1.35
N GLU A 286 -23.46 -7.63 -0.39
CA GLU A 286 -22.80 -6.33 -0.17
C GLU A 286 -21.31 -6.50 0.15
N LEU A 287 -20.98 -7.50 0.98
CA LEU A 287 -19.59 -7.78 1.36
C LEU A 287 -18.79 -8.34 0.18
N VAL A 288 -19.37 -9.24 -0.62
CA VAL A 288 -18.76 -9.73 -1.87
C VAL A 288 -18.47 -8.56 -2.82
N GLU A 289 -19.44 -7.65 -3.02
CA GLU A 289 -19.29 -6.51 -3.91
C GLU A 289 -18.20 -5.53 -3.43
N ARG A 290 -18.09 -5.30 -2.12
CA ARG A 290 -17.00 -4.50 -1.52
C ARG A 290 -15.61 -5.11 -1.77
N HIS A 291 -15.46 -6.41 -1.58
CA HIS A 291 -14.19 -7.10 -1.84
C HIS A 291 -13.87 -7.19 -3.34
N LEU A 292 -14.87 -7.35 -4.21
CA LEU A 292 -14.70 -7.25 -5.67
C LEU A 292 -14.23 -5.86 -6.08
N LEU A 293 -14.83 -4.80 -5.53
CA LEU A 293 -14.38 -3.43 -5.77
C LEU A 293 -12.90 -3.27 -5.39
N SER A 294 -12.50 -3.74 -4.20
CA SER A 294 -11.10 -3.71 -3.77
C SER A 294 -10.17 -4.45 -4.75
N LEU A 295 -10.55 -5.66 -5.20
CA LEU A 295 -9.78 -6.43 -6.19
C LEU A 295 -9.56 -5.65 -7.49
N TYR A 296 -10.57 -4.92 -7.97
CA TYR A 296 -10.46 -4.14 -9.20
C TYR A 296 -9.40 -3.05 -9.13
N PHE A 297 -9.16 -2.48 -7.94
CA PHE A 297 -8.07 -1.52 -7.71
C PHE A 297 -6.74 -2.24 -7.42
N MET A 298 -6.74 -3.28 -6.59
CA MET A 298 -5.49 -3.91 -6.15
C MET A 298 -4.80 -4.76 -7.23
N LEU A 299 -5.55 -5.41 -8.14
CA LEU A 299 -4.96 -6.23 -9.20
C LEU A 299 -4.07 -5.42 -10.16
N PRO A 300 -4.55 -4.34 -10.80
CA PRO A 300 -3.69 -3.47 -11.61
C PRO A 300 -2.55 -2.84 -10.82
N LEU A 301 -2.77 -2.51 -9.54
CA LEU A 301 -1.72 -1.96 -8.68
C LEU A 301 -0.58 -2.97 -8.47
N VAL A 302 -0.88 -4.24 -8.22
CA VAL A 302 0.13 -5.32 -8.16
C VAL A 302 0.90 -5.43 -9.48
N GLY A 303 0.21 -5.35 -10.62
CA GLY A 303 0.86 -5.33 -11.93
C GLY A 303 1.88 -4.20 -12.07
N VAL A 304 1.47 -2.97 -11.76
CA VAL A 304 2.36 -1.79 -11.77
C VAL A 304 3.51 -1.94 -10.78
N CYS A 305 3.25 -2.33 -9.54
CA CYS A 305 4.27 -2.52 -8.51
C CYS A 305 5.29 -3.58 -8.92
N ALA A 306 4.85 -4.73 -9.45
CA ALA A 306 5.74 -5.79 -9.92
C ALA A 306 6.59 -5.33 -11.12
N GLY A 307 5.99 -4.61 -12.08
CA GLY A 307 6.69 -4.10 -13.25
C GLY A 307 7.71 -3.01 -12.89
N PHE A 308 7.38 -2.15 -11.93
CA PHE A 308 8.29 -1.11 -11.44
C PHE A 308 9.40 -1.69 -10.57
N LEU A 309 9.08 -2.66 -9.70
CA LEU A 309 10.05 -3.35 -8.85
C LEU A 309 11.14 -4.00 -9.70
N TYR A 310 10.83 -4.49 -10.91
CA TYR A 310 11.85 -4.98 -11.82
C TYR A 310 12.96 -3.95 -12.04
N HIS A 311 12.64 -2.67 -12.28
CA HIS A 311 13.64 -1.61 -12.53
C HIS A 311 14.19 -0.98 -11.25
N ASN A 312 13.39 -0.91 -10.19
CA ASN A 312 13.75 -0.33 -8.90
C ASN A 312 14.51 -1.30 -7.98
N TRP A 313 14.43 -2.62 -8.21
CA TRP A 313 15.15 -3.62 -7.42
C TRP A 313 16.65 -3.38 -7.47
N TYR A 314 17.33 -3.71 -6.38
CA TYR A 314 18.78 -3.60 -6.26
C TYR A 314 19.55 -4.25 -7.44
N PRO A 315 20.54 -3.55 -8.03
CA PRO A 315 20.77 -2.10 -7.95
C PRO A 315 19.72 -1.33 -8.77
N ALA A 316 19.18 -0.25 -8.20
CA ALA A 316 18.08 0.49 -8.82
C ALA A 316 18.52 1.21 -10.09
N ARG A 317 17.61 1.28 -11.07
CA ARG A 317 17.75 2.05 -12.32
C ARG A 317 16.65 3.09 -12.51
N ALA A 318 15.72 3.14 -11.56
CA ALA A 318 14.60 4.05 -11.52
C ALA A 318 14.22 4.28 -10.05
N PHE A 319 14.01 5.54 -9.67
CA PHE A 319 13.51 5.88 -8.35
C PHE A 319 12.00 6.20 -8.38
N PRO A 320 11.25 5.73 -7.37
CA PRO A 320 9.81 5.93 -7.30
C PRO A 320 9.43 7.41 -7.14
N GLY A 321 10.16 8.15 -6.30
CA GLY A 321 9.77 9.48 -5.83
C GLY A 321 8.59 9.44 -4.85
N ASP A 322 8.26 10.59 -4.28
CA ASP A 322 7.10 10.82 -3.42
C ASP A 322 5.80 10.48 -4.19
N THR A 323 5.77 10.72 -5.51
CA THR A 323 4.63 10.40 -6.37
C THR A 323 4.14 8.95 -6.19
N PHE A 324 5.06 7.98 -6.16
CA PHE A 324 4.72 6.57 -6.00
C PHE A 324 4.15 6.27 -4.61
N CYS A 325 4.75 6.84 -3.55
CA CYS A 325 4.30 6.65 -2.18
C CYS A 325 2.89 7.23 -1.96
N TYR A 326 2.61 8.39 -2.59
CA TYR A 326 1.30 9.02 -2.51
C TYR A 326 0.23 8.23 -3.27
N VAL A 327 0.50 7.77 -4.50
CA VAL A 327 -0.50 7.00 -5.25
C VAL A 327 -0.78 5.63 -4.62
N THR A 328 0.26 4.92 -4.16
CA THR A 328 0.09 3.60 -3.51
C THR A 328 -0.61 3.74 -2.17
N GLY A 329 -0.18 4.67 -1.32
CA GLY A 329 -0.84 4.96 -0.05
C GLY A 329 -2.29 5.38 -0.21
N MET A 330 -2.60 6.22 -1.20
CA MET A 330 -3.98 6.59 -1.51
C MET A 330 -4.79 5.39 -2.02
N ALA A 331 -4.23 4.54 -2.88
CA ALA A 331 -4.92 3.35 -3.36
C ALA A 331 -5.31 2.40 -2.22
N PHE A 332 -4.43 2.22 -1.24
CA PHE A 332 -4.72 1.45 -0.02
C PHE A 332 -5.82 2.09 0.83
N ALA A 333 -5.74 3.41 1.05
CA ALA A 333 -6.75 4.13 1.80
C ALA A 333 -8.13 4.07 1.13
N VAL A 334 -8.17 4.27 -0.19
CA VAL A 334 -9.37 4.16 -1.02
C VAL A 334 -10.06 2.80 -0.81
N VAL A 335 -9.35 1.69 -1.02
CA VAL A 335 -9.99 0.37 -0.86
C VAL A 335 -10.33 0.07 0.59
N GLY A 336 -9.48 0.46 1.54
CA GLY A 336 -9.75 0.25 2.97
C GLY A 336 -11.00 0.99 3.46
N ILE A 337 -11.25 2.19 2.93
CA ILE A 337 -12.43 2.98 3.27
C ILE A 337 -13.67 2.47 2.54
N GLN A 338 -13.61 2.33 1.21
CA GLN A 338 -14.78 1.97 0.39
C GLN A 338 -15.27 0.54 0.63
N ALA A 339 -14.35 -0.39 0.92
CA ALA A 339 -14.69 -1.77 1.23
C ALA A 339 -14.83 -2.04 2.74
N HIS A 340 -14.78 -1.00 3.58
CA HIS A 340 -15.04 -1.06 5.03
C HIS A 340 -14.15 -2.03 5.83
N PHE A 341 -12.94 -2.33 5.34
CA PHE A 341 -11.97 -3.18 6.04
C PHE A 341 -10.73 -2.40 6.52
N SER A 342 -10.82 -1.09 6.71
CA SER A 342 -9.71 -0.23 7.14
C SER A 342 -8.96 -0.74 8.39
N LYS A 343 -9.63 -1.44 9.31
CA LYS A 343 -8.99 -2.11 10.46
C LYS A 343 -8.05 -3.24 10.02
N THR A 344 -8.49 -4.08 9.08
CA THR A 344 -7.68 -5.15 8.48
C THR A 344 -6.53 -4.55 7.66
N LEU A 345 -6.78 -3.46 6.93
CA LEU A 345 -5.73 -2.72 6.23
C LEU A 345 -4.60 -2.29 7.18
N LEU A 346 -4.95 -1.71 8.34
CA LEU A 346 -3.96 -1.29 9.33
C LEU A 346 -3.14 -2.46 9.89
N LEU A 347 -3.68 -3.68 9.95
CA LEU A 347 -2.91 -4.86 10.32
C LEU A 347 -1.85 -5.21 9.26
N PHE A 348 -2.15 -5.03 7.97
CA PHE A 348 -1.12 -5.19 6.92
C PHE A 348 -0.08 -4.08 6.94
N PHE A 349 -0.35 -2.94 7.57
CA PHE A 349 0.59 -1.83 7.77
C PHE A 349 1.44 -1.97 9.05
N LEU A 350 1.47 -3.13 9.72
CA LEU A 350 2.19 -3.29 10.99
C LEU A 350 3.66 -2.79 10.96
N PRO A 351 4.49 -3.12 9.96
CA PRO A 351 5.86 -2.59 9.89
C PRO A 351 5.91 -1.07 9.70
N GLN A 352 5.00 -0.51 8.91
CA GLN A 352 4.86 0.93 8.69
C GLN A 352 4.43 1.65 9.96
N ILE A 353 3.46 1.09 10.70
CA ILE A 353 3.02 1.59 12.02
C ILE A 353 4.20 1.56 12.99
N PHE A 354 4.94 0.46 13.06
CA PHE A 354 6.13 0.35 13.91
C PHE A 354 7.18 1.41 13.55
N ASN A 355 7.53 1.55 12.27
CA ASN A 355 8.49 2.55 11.82
C ASN A 355 8.00 3.99 12.12
N PHE A 356 6.71 4.27 11.91
CA PHE A 356 6.12 5.57 12.22
C PHE A 356 6.22 5.90 13.72
N ILE A 357 5.77 4.99 14.60
CA ILE A 357 5.83 5.17 16.07
C ILE A 357 7.28 5.35 16.52
N LEU A 358 8.20 4.52 16.03
CA LEU A 358 9.63 4.64 16.32
C LEU A 358 10.19 6.00 15.87
N SER A 359 9.78 6.48 14.69
CA SER A 359 10.19 7.76 14.12
C SER A 359 9.58 8.98 14.80
N CYS A 360 8.47 8.86 15.54
CA CYS A 360 7.74 9.98 16.14
C CYS A 360 8.63 10.96 16.92
N PRO A 361 9.57 10.53 17.79
CA PRO A 361 10.42 11.47 18.51
C PRO A 361 11.27 12.35 17.58
N GLN A 362 11.71 11.83 16.44
CA GLN A 362 12.40 12.62 15.42
C GLN A 362 11.44 13.50 14.61
N LEU A 363 10.31 12.94 14.17
CA LEU A 363 9.33 13.66 13.33
C LEU A 363 8.70 14.86 14.06
N PHE A 364 8.46 14.75 15.36
CA PHE A 364 7.91 15.83 16.19
C PHE A 364 8.99 16.72 16.83
N GLY A 365 10.27 16.52 16.48
CA GLY A 365 11.37 17.38 16.91
C GLY A 365 11.80 17.24 18.37
N LEU A 366 11.42 16.15 19.06
CA LEU A 366 11.93 15.81 20.39
C LEU A 366 13.40 15.34 20.33
N VAL A 367 13.75 14.65 19.26
CA VAL A 367 15.11 14.19 18.92
C VAL A 367 15.52 14.86 17.59
N PRO A 368 16.80 15.25 17.40
CA PRO A 368 17.28 15.77 16.12
C PRO A 368 16.95 14.83 14.96
N CYS A 369 16.38 15.42 13.90
CA CYS A 369 15.95 14.71 12.71
C CYS A 369 16.81 15.18 11.53
N PRO A 370 17.85 14.42 11.12
CA PRO A 370 18.60 14.70 9.92
C PRO A 370 17.70 14.67 8.68
N ARG A 371 18.09 15.39 7.62
CA ARG A 371 17.35 15.38 6.34
C ARG A 371 17.25 13.96 5.76
N HIS A 372 18.34 13.20 5.79
CA HIS A 372 18.37 11.82 5.34
C HIS A 372 18.61 10.89 6.54
N ARG A 373 17.68 9.97 6.76
CA ARG A 373 17.72 8.97 7.85
C ARG A 373 18.08 7.56 7.37
N VAL A 374 18.55 7.46 6.13
CA VAL A 374 19.00 6.21 5.51
C VAL A 374 20.25 5.68 6.21
N PRO A 375 20.53 4.36 6.13
CA PRO A 375 21.78 3.79 6.65
C PRO A 375 23.02 4.45 6.08
N ARG A 376 24.15 4.35 6.80
CA ARG A 376 25.45 4.82 6.32
C ARG A 376 26.11 3.73 5.49
N PHE A 377 26.45 4.02 4.24
CA PHE A 377 27.20 3.10 3.39
C PHE A 377 28.71 3.23 3.62
N ASP A 378 29.39 2.10 3.82
CA ASP A 378 30.84 2.02 3.91
C ASP A 378 31.45 1.50 2.59
N LYS A 379 32.41 2.26 2.04
CA LYS A 379 32.99 2.02 0.71
C LYS A 379 33.96 0.85 0.71
N GLU A 380 34.64 0.60 1.83
CA GLU A 380 35.66 -0.45 1.93
C GLU A 380 35.02 -1.83 2.07
N THR A 381 34.03 -1.95 2.97
CA THR A 381 33.33 -3.21 3.20
C THR A 381 32.16 -3.44 2.25
N GLY A 382 31.59 -2.39 1.65
CA GLY A 382 30.37 -2.45 0.84
C GLY A 382 29.11 -2.74 1.67
N LEU A 383 29.18 -2.57 3.00
CA LEU A 383 28.09 -2.83 3.94
C LEU A 383 27.40 -1.54 4.37
N LEU A 384 26.15 -1.68 4.81
CA LEU A 384 25.39 -0.63 5.47
C LEU A 384 25.56 -0.74 6.98
N TYR A 385 25.81 0.40 7.62
CA TYR A 385 25.89 0.57 9.06
C TYR A 385 24.78 1.49 9.54
N PRO A 386 24.37 1.39 10.82
CA PRO A 386 23.42 2.33 11.40
C PRO A 386 23.91 3.77 11.23
N SER A 387 23.06 4.64 10.69
CA SER A 387 23.32 6.08 10.69
C SER A 387 22.92 6.68 12.03
N LYS A 388 23.52 7.82 12.38
CA LYS A 388 23.37 8.43 13.70
C LYS A 388 22.71 9.82 13.61
N ALA A 389 22.06 10.21 14.69
CA ALA A 389 21.52 11.54 14.92
C ALA A 389 22.24 12.17 16.12
N ARG A 390 22.85 13.33 15.89
CA ARG A 390 23.66 14.08 16.85
C ARG A 390 22.89 15.28 17.41
N PHE A 391 23.06 15.55 18.69
CA PHE A 391 22.54 16.74 19.35
C PHE A 391 23.58 17.86 19.22
N GLU A 392 23.54 18.61 18.11
CA GLU A 392 24.56 19.65 17.85
C GLU A 392 24.39 20.90 18.72
N LYS A 393 23.15 21.36 18.92
CA LYS A 393 22.85 22.70 19.48
C LYS A 393 21.99 22.71 20.74
N LYS A 394 21.27 21.62 21.03
CA LYS A 394 20.31 21.54 22.15
C LYS A 394 20.56 20.27 22.92
N LEU A 395 20.68 20.37 24.24
CA LEU A 395 20.68 19.18 25.09
C LEU A 395 19.36 18.41 24.92
N ALA A 396 19.46 17.08 24.98
CA ALA A 396 18.30 16.22 25.00
C ALA A 396 17.38 16.56 26.18
N SER A 397 16.09 16.76 25.92
CA SER A 397 15.10 16.98 26.97
C SER A 397 15.00 15.74 27.88
N PRO A 398 14.56 15.88 29.14
CA PRO A 398 14.38 14.73 30.04
C PRO A 398 13.48 13.66 29.44
N LEU A 399 12.43 14.06 28.73
CA LEU A 399 11.53 13.17 28.01
C LEU A 399 12.24 12.43 26.86
N ALA A 400 13.02 13.16 26.03
CA ALA A 400 13.78 12.55 24.94
C ALA A 400 14.80 11.54 25.48
N ASN A 401 15.52 11.87 26.55
CA ASN A 401 16.45 10.96 27.22
C ASN A 401 15.75 9.70 27.76
N LEU A 402 14.59 9.85 28.39
CA LEU A 402 13.81 8.71 28.88
C LEU A 402 13.39 7.79 27.72
N ILE A 403 12.81 8.37 26.66
CA ILE A 403 12.39 7.62 25.46
C ILE A 403 13.58 6.87 24.85
N LEU A 404 14.72 7.53 24.66
CA LEU A 404 15.93 6.94 24.10
C LEU A 404 16.49 5.81 24.95
N ARG A 405 16.48 5.94 26.29
CA ARG A 405 16.88 4.88 27.21
C ARG A 405 15.94 3.67 27.14
N VAL A 406 14.64 3.91 27.07
CA VAL A 406 13.65 2.83 26.87
C VAL A 406 13.89 2.12 25.54
N PHE A 407 14.06 2.85 24.45
CA PHE A 407 14.37 2.27 23.14
C PHE A 407 15.69 1.49 23.15
N SER A 408 16.71 1.97 23.85
CA SER A 408 17.98 1.27 24.00
C SER A 408 17.85 -0.01 24.82
N ALA A 409 17.06 0.00 25.90
CA ALA A 409 16.78 -1.19 26.71
C ALA A 409 16.02 -2.26 25.90
N LEU A 410 15.15 -1.84 24.98
CA LEU A 410 14.47 -2.71 24.02
C LEU A 410 15.34 -3.11 22.82
N HIS A 411 16.63 -2.74 22.80
CA HIS A 411 17.56 -2.99 21.70
C HIS A 411 17.12 -2.41 20.34
N LEU A 412 16.30 -1.36 20.35
CA LEU A 412 15.83 -0.69 19.13
C LEU A 412 16.82 0.36 18.62
N VAL A 413 17.62 0.94 19.53
CA VAL A 413 18.60 1.97 19.20
C VAL A 413 19.90 1.71 19.94
N GLN A 414 20.99 2.20 19.36
CA GLN A 414 22.28 2.25 20.05
C GLN A 414 22.54 3.68 20.49
N LEU A 415 22.82 3.85 21.79
CA LEU A 415 23.25 5.11 22.37
C LEU A 415 24.78 5.14 22.44
N SER A 416 25.38 6.23 21.99
CA SER A 416 26.80 6.51 22.15
C SER A 416 26.99 7.93 22.69
N THR A 417 28.17 8.22 23.21
CA THR A 417 28.55 9.58 23.57
C THR A 417 29.42 10.14 22.45
N ASP A 418 29.06 11.30 21.93
CA ASP A 418 29.86 12.00 20.93
C ASP A 418 31.18 12.46 21.58
N GLN A 419 32.31 12.16 20.93
CA GLN A 419 33.64 12.41 21.47
C GLN A 419 34.00 13.90 21.44
N GLU A 420 33.42 14.68 20.52
CA GLU A 420 33.71 16.12 20.37
C GLU A 420 32.86 16.98 21.30
N THR A 421 31.58 16.64 21.46
CA THR A 421 30.62 17.45 22.23
C THR A 421 30.32 16.90 23.62
N GLY A 422 30.69 15.64 23.89
CA GLY A 422 30.32 14.93 25.12
C GLY A 422 28.82 14.65 25.24
N GLN A 423 28.02 14.93 24.19
CA GLN A 423 26.58 14.79 24.22
C GLN A 423 26.12 13.39 23.82
N LEU A 424 24.90 13.04 24.22
CA LEU A 424 24.25 11.80 23.83
C LEU A 424 24.04 11.78 22.31
N GLU A 425 24.42 10.69 21.66
CA GLU A 425 24.19 10.39 20.25
C GLU A 425 23.34 9.12 20.16
N THR A 426 22.38 9.07 19.24
CA THR A 426 21.57 7.87 18.99
C THR A 426 21.68 7.44 17.54
N THR A 427 21.49 6.16 17.25
CA THR A 427 21.13 5.73 15.89
C THR A 427 19.83 6.40 15.44
N ASN A 428 19.69 6.65 14.13
CA ASN A 428 18.47 7.20 13.55
C ASN A 428 17.26 6.28 13.83
N LEU A 429 16.12 6.88 14.14
CA LEU A 429 14.93 6.16 14.61
C LEU A 429 14.11 5.62 13.43
N THR A 430 14.63 4.60 12.75
CA THR A 430 13.96 3.94 11.62
C THR A 430 14.13 2.43 11.74
N ILE A 431 13.16 1.65 11.25
CA ILE A 431 13.24 0.19 11.28
C ILE A 431 14.45 -0.35 10.51
N LEU A 432 14.92 0.35 9.46
CA LEU A 432 16.14 -0.01 8.73
C LEU A 432 17.37 0.04 9.64
N ASN A 433 17.48 1.08 10.48
CA ASN A 433 18.56 1.16 11.45
C ASN A 433 18.38 0.14 12.58
N VAL A 434 17.15 -0.16 13.01
CA VAL A 434 16.88 -1.24 13.98
C VAL A 434 17.41 -2.58 13.48
N PHE A 435 17.17 -2.93 12.22
CA PHE A 435 17.73 -4.17 11.64
C PHE A 435 19.25 -4.18 11.69
N LEU A 436 19.90 -3.06 11.42
CA LEU A 436 21.37 -2.96 11.44
C LEU A 436 21.94 -2.97 12.86
N VAL A 437 21.20 -2.45 13.86
CA VAL A 437 21.57 -2.54 15.28
C VAL A 437 21.42 -3.97 15.80
N THR A 438 20.34 -4.65 15.42
CA THR A 438 19.97 -5.97 15.99
C THR A 438 20.62 -7.15 15.26
N LEU A 439 20.71 -7.08 13.93
CA LEU A 439 21.25 -8.16 13.08
C LEU A 439 22.68 -7.86 12.59
N GLY A 440 23.19 -6.66 12.88
CA GLY A 440 24.52 -6.20 12.46
C GLY A 440 24.55 -5.61 11.03
N PRO A 441 25.74 -5.14 10.60
CA PRO A 441 25.95 -4.55 9.29
C PRO A 441 25.69 -5.56 8.17
N MET A 442 24.97 -5.14 7.12
CA MET A 442 24.63 -6.02 6.00
C MET A 442 24.63 -5.27 4.66
N LYS A 443 24.66 -6.03 3.57
CA LYS A 443 24.51 -5.46 2.21
C LYS A 443 23.10 -4.92 2.01
N GLU A 444 22.96 -3.93 1.16
CA GLU A 444 21.67 -3.30 0.87
C GLU A 444 20.62 -4.29 0.34
N ASP A 445 21.02 -5.20 -0.55
CA ASP A 445 20.14 -6.23 -1.10
C ASP A 445 19.64 -7.21 -0.02
N THR A 446 20.45 -7.43 1.03
CA THR A 446 20.09 -8.25 2.18
C THR A 446 19.15 -7.47 3.10
N LEU A 447 19.42 -6.18 3.33
CA LEU A 447 18.57 -5.31 4.14
C LEU A 447 17.16 -5.17 3.56
N VAL A 448 17.02 -4.98 2.24
CA VAL A 448 15.70 -4.92 1.59
C VAL A 448 14.98 -6.26 1.66
N LYS A 449 15.68 -7.40 1.53
CA LYS A 449 15.08 -8.74 1.74
C LYS A 449 14.61 -8.93 3.18
N THR A 450 15.35 -8.43 4.17
CA THR A 450 14.94 -8.44 5.58
C THR A 450 13.67 -7.61 5.80
N LEU A 451 13.59 -6.43 5.18
CA LEU A 451 12.37 -5.59 5.21
C LEU A 451 11.17 -6.33 4.60
N ILE A 452 11.34 -6.94 3.42
CA ILE A 452 10.28 -7.71 2.74
C ILE A 452 9.85 -8.90 3.59
N SER A 453 10.80 -9.64 4.16
CA SER A 453 10.52 -10.78 5.02
C SER A 453 9.73 -10.36 6.26
N THR A 454 10.08 -9.21 6.85
CA THR A 454 9.34 -8.62 7.97
C THR A 454 7.92 -8.21 7.56
N GLN A 455 7.75 -7.64 6.36
CA GLN A 455 6.43 -7.29 5.82
C GLN A 455 5.55 -8.50 5.56
N VAL A 456 6.11 -9.57 4.99
CA VAL A 456 5.41 -10.84 4.77
C VAL A 456 5.04 -11.47 6.12
N ALA A 457 5.97 -11.54 7.08
CA ALA A 457 5.70 -12.06 8.42
C ALA A 457 4.61 -11.24 9.14
N GLY A 458 4.66 -9.90 9.02
CA GLY A 458 3.61 -9.02 9.54
C GLY A 458 2.25 -9.27 8.92
N SER A 459 2.20 -9.58 7.61
CA SER A 459 0.96 -9.90 6.89
C SER A 459 0.40 -11.27 7.28
N VAL A 460 1.26 -12.27 7.45
CA VAL A 460 0.85 -13.59 7.99
C VAL A 460 0.31 -13.44 9.41
N PHE A 461 0.98 -12.65 10.26
CA PHE A 461 0.53 -12.36 11.62
C PHE A 461 -0.81 -11.60 11.61
N ALA A 462 -1.00 -10.65 10.69
CA ALA A 462 -2.26 -9.94 10.49
C ALA A 462 -3.41 -10.91 10.16
N PHE A 463 -3.17 -11.88 9.29
CA PHE A 463 -4.15 -12.93 8.98
C PHE A 463 -4.46 -13.82 10.18
N ALA A 464 -3.45 -14.21 10.95
CA ALA A 464 -3.63 -14.97 12.18
C ALA A 464 -4.47 -14.18 13.20
N ILE A 465 -4.23 -12.87 13.36
CA ILE A 465 -5.05 -12.01 14.20
C ILE A 465 -6.49 -11.95 13.67
N ARG A 466 -6.66 -11.60 12.40
CA ARG A 466 -7.97 -11.33 11.80
C ARG A 466 -8.88 -12.56 11.79
N TYR A 467 -8.34 -13.73 11.50
CA TYR A 467 -9.16 -14.94 11.33
C TYR A 467 -9.06 -15.92 12.51
N GLY A 468 -7.92 -15.98 13.19
CA GLY A 468 -7.70 -16.88 14.34
C GLY A 468 -8.02 -16.25 15.70
N LEU A 469 -7.69 -14.96 15.90
CA LEU A 469 -7.74 -14.31 17.22
C LEU A 469 -8.80 -13.21 17.35
N ALA A 470 -9.52 -12.87 16.28
CA ALA A 470 -10.49 -11.78 16.31
C ALA A 470 -11.60 -11.97 17.37
N TRP A 471 -11.90 -13.22 17.74
CA TRP A 471 -12.86 -13.53 18.81
C TRP A 471 -12.45 -13.03 20.19
N LEU A 472 -11.15 -12.80 20.43
CA LEU A 472 -10.65 -12.21 21.69
C LEU A 472 -11.06 -10.74 21.84
N LEU A 473 -11.31 -10.06 20.71
CA LEU A 473 -11.61 -8.63 20.67
C LEU A 473 -13.05 -8.34 20.21
N TYR A 474 -13.68 -9.23 19.46
CA TYR A 474 -15.00 -9.02 18.86
C TYR A 474 -15.86 -10.28 18.92
N ASP A 475 -17.18 -10.13 19.13
CA ASP A 475 -18.09 -11.28 19.12
C ASP A 475 -18.14 -11.93 17.73
N GLY A 476 -18.30 -13.26 17.71
CA GLY A 476 -18.26 -14.10 16.50
C GLY A 476 -19.22 -13.69 15.38
N ASN A 477 -20.30 -12.96 15.67
CA ASN A 477 -21.32 -12.57 14.69
C ASN A 477 -21.17 -11.13 14.14
N ARG A 478 -20.16 -10.36 14.54
CA ARG A 478 -19.95 -8.97 14.09
C ARG A 478 -18.51 -8.69 13.66
N ARG A 479 -17.87 -9.70 13.04
CA ARG A 479 -16.47 -9.65 12.60
C ARG A 479 -16.29 -8.81 11.35
#